data_AF-A0A191HV03-F1
#
_entry.id   AF-A0A191HV03-F1
#
_cell.length_a   1.000
_cell.length_b   1.000
_cell.length_c   1.000
_cell.angle_alpha   90.00
_cell.angle_beta   90.00
_cell.angle_gamma   90.00
#
_symmetry.space_group_name_H-M   'P 1'
#
loop_
_entity.id
_entity.type
_entity.pdbx_description
1 polymer ?
#
loop_
_entity_poly.entity_id
_entity_poly.type
_entity_poly.pdbx_seq_one_letter_code
_entity_poly.pdbx_strand_id
1 'polypeptide(L)' 'MVNIKVNEERLIKIVQDIVKIKSHYLIPQGETMVGNYLKELVKPYGFDVEMEEIKDGRKNIYITLKGEVPDGYC' A
#
# COMPACT_ATOMS: atom_id res chain seq x y z
N MET A 1 9.69 2.24 -24.49
CA MET A 1 8.46 1.75 -23.82
C MET A 1 8.87 0.74 -22.77
N VAL A 2 8.58 1.01 -21.49
CA VAL A 2 8.80 0.02 -20.42
C VAL A 2 7.70 -1.03 -20.55
N ASN A 3 8.07 -2.26 -20.91
CA ASN A 3 7.13 -3.37 -20.98
C ASN A 3 6.89 -3.89 -19.55
N ILE A 4 5.93 -3.29 -18.84
CA ILE A 4 5.58 -3.69 -17.48
C ILE A 4 4.88 -5.05 -17.56
N LYS A 5 5.59 -6.11 -17.23
CA LYS A 5 5.02 -7.46 -17.14
C LYS A 5 4.36 -7.63 -15.76
N VAL A 6 3.03 -7.54 -15.71
CA VAL A 6 2.27 -7.84 -14.49
C VAL A 6 2.30 -9.34 -14.24
N ASN A 7 2.60 -9.74 -13.00
CA ASN A 7 2.47 -11.13 -12.57
C ASN A 7 1.04 -11.36 -12.06
N GLU A 8 0.21 -12.03 -12.86
CA GLU A 8 -1.20 -12.31 -12.56
C GLU A 8 -1.40 -13.12 -11.29
N GLU A 9 -0.59 -14.16 -11.07
CA GLU A 9 -0.67 -14.99 -9.86
C GLU A 9 -0.42 -14.18 -8.59
N ARG A 10 0.55 -13.27 -8.65
CA ARG A 10 0.86 -12.37 -7.53
C ARG A 10 -0.27 -11.37 -7.31
N LEU A 11 -0.87 -10.83 -8.37
CA LEU A 11 -2.03 -9.94 -8.26
C LEU A 11 -3.22 -10.65 -7.60
N ILE A 12 -3.52 -11.88 -8.02
CA ILE A 12 -4.59 -12.69 -7.45
C ILE A 12 -4.34 -12.93 -5.95
N LYS A 13 -3.12 -13.29 -5.56
CA LYS A 13 -2.76 -13.49 -4.14
C LYS A 13 -2.98 -12.22 -3.31
N ILE A 14 -2.53 -11.07 -3.80
CA ILE A 14 -2.73 -9.78 -3.12
C ILE A 14 -4.22 -9.49 -2.92
N VAL A 15 -5.04 -9.68 -3.96
CA VAL A 15 -6.49 -9.48 -3.85
C VAL A 15 -7.13 -10.45 -2.85
N GLN A 16 -6.77 -11.73 -2.91
CA GLN A 16 -7.27 -12.74 -1.96
C GLN A 16 -6.92 -12.41 -0.51
N ASP A 17 -5.72 -11.91 -0.26
CA ASP A 17 -5.29 -11.50 1.08
C ASP A 17 -6.08 -10.29 1.58
N ILE A 18 -6.26 -9.27 0.74
CA ILE A 18 -7.03 -8.06 1.09
C ILE A 18 -8.50 -8.40 1.38
N VAL A 19 -9.15 -9.22 0.55
CA VAL A 19 -10.57 -9.59 0.73
C VAL A 19 -10.80 -10.39 2.02
N LYS A 20 -9.78 -11.09 2.53
CA LYS A 20 -9.87 -11.78 3.84
C LYS A 20 -9.80 -10.81 5.03
N ILE A 21 -9.28 -9.60 4.84
CA ILE A 21 -9.22 -8.58 5.90
C ILE A 21 -10.64 -8.03 6.10
N LYS A 22 -11.24 -8.39 7.23
CA LYS A 22 -12.56 -7.85 7.61
C LYS A 22 -12.44 -6.35 7.87
N SER A 23 -12.84 -5.55 6.90
CA SER A 23 -12.64 -4.09 6.87
C SER A 23 -13.93 -3.30 6.66
N HIS A 24 -15.09 -3.92 6.90
CA HIS A 24 -16.38 -3.25 6.75
C HIS A 24 -16.57 -2.16 7.82
N TYR A 25 -17.36 -1.13 7.52
CA TYR A 25 -17.60 0.04 8.38
C TYR A 25 -18.09 -0.29 9.80
N LEU A 26 -18.72 -1.46 10.00
CA LEU A 26 -19.15 -1.93 11.34
C LEU A 26 -18.02 -2.53 12.20
N ILE A 27 -16.81 -2.74 11.65
CA ILE A 27 -15.64 -3.18 12.43
C ILE A 27 -14.80 -1.95 12.78
N PRO A 28 -14.64 -1.64 14.07
CA PRO A 28 -13.73 -0.59 14.50
C PRO A 28 -12.33 -0.84 13.92
N GLN A 29 -11.74 0.18 13.29
CA GLN A 29 -10.38 0.15 12.76
C GLN A 29 -10.11 -0.90 11.66
N GLY A 30 -11.17 -1.45 11.03
CA GLY A 30 -11.01 -2.46 9.98
C GLY A 30 -10.21 -1.96 8.76
N GLU A 31 -10.38 -0.70 8.38
CA GLU A 31 -9.62 -0.04 7.31
C GLU A 31 -8.14 0.10 7.66
N THR A 32 -7.82 0.34 8.94
CA THR A 32 -6.43 0.42 9.43
C THR A 32 -5.70 -0.91 9.27
N MET A 33 -6.40 -2.04 9.38
CA MET A 33 -5.81 -3.36 9.13
C MET A 33 -5.41 -3.55 7.66
N VAL A 34 -6.19 -3.02 6.73
CA VAL A 34 -5.84 -3.02 5.29
C VAL A 34 -4.60 -2.16 5.05
N GLY A 35 -4.56 -0.96 5.65
CA GLY A 35 -3.38 -0.09 5.58
C GLY A 35 -2.11 -0.76 6.13
N ASN A 36 -2.22 -1.45 7.27
CA ASN A 36 -1.10 -2.20 7.85
C ASN A 36 -0.62 -3.33 6.90
N TYR A 37 -1.54 -4.06 6.27
CA TYR A 37 -1.17 -5.08 5.27
C TYR A 37 -0.41 -4.47 4.10
N LEU A 38 -0.92 -3.38 3.52
CA LEU A 38 -0.28 -2.70 2.40
C LEU A 38 1.11 -2.19 2.75
N LYS A 39 1.29 -1.64 3.96
CA LYS A 39 2.60 -1.22 4.47
C LYS A 39 3.61 -2.37 4.48
N GLU A 40 3.25 -3.52 5.05
CA GLU A 40 4.16 -4.68 5.09
C GLU A 40 4.36 -5.31 3.71
N LEU A 41 3.35 -5.27 2.82
CA LEU A 41 3.46 -5.75 1.44
C LEU A 41 4.52 -4.99 0.65
N VAL A 42 4.62 -3.66 0.81
CA VAL A 42 5.50 -2.82 -0.01
C VAL A 42 6.89 -2.59 0.60
N LYS A 43 7.04 -2.80 1.92
CA LYS A 43 8.29 -2.64 2.66
C LYS A 43 9.52 -3.35 2.04
N PRO A 44 9.43 -4.59 1.51
CA PRO A 44 10.57 -5.26 0.88
C PRO A 44 11.03 -4.63 -0.44
N TYR A 45 10.21 -3.75 -1.03
CA TYR A 45 10.48 -3.15 -2.34
C TYR A 45 11.05 -1.72 -2.25
N GLY A 46 11.38 -1.25 -1.03
CA GLY A 46 12.03 0.04 -0.84
C GLY A 46 11.13 1.26 -1.07
N PHE A 47 9.80 1.09 -1.01
CA PHE A 47 8.88 2.22 -1.00
C PHE A 47 8.92 2.92 0.37
N ASP A 48 8.83 4.25 0.34
CA ASP A 48 8.53 5.02 1.53
C ASP A 48 7.03 4.90 1.83
N VAL A 49 6.69 4.58 3.08
CA VAL A 49 5.29 4.39 3.49
C VAL A 49 4.99 5.22 4.73
N GLU A 50 3.98 6.07 4.60
CA GLU A 50 3.45 6.87 5.69
C GLU A 50 2.00 6.49 5.97
N MET A 51 1.63 6.46 7.25
CA MET A 51 0.26 6.22 7.69
C MET A 51 -0.17 7.37 8.59
N GLU A 52 -1.21 8.09 8.16
CA GLU A 52 -1.73 9.26 8.86
C GLU A 52 -3.11 8.92 9.44
N GLU A 53 -3.29 9.17 10.74
CA GLU A 53 -4.61 9.03 11.37
C GLU A 53 -5.47 10.25 11.06
N ILE A 54 -6.67 10.00 10.52
CA ILE A 54 -7.60 11.07 10.14
C ILE A 54 -8.68 11.30 11.20
N LYS A 55 -9.56 10.31 11.43
CA LYS A 55 -10.68 10.41 12.37
C LYS A 55 -11.15 9.02 12.79
N ASP A 56 -11.51 8.86 14.06
CA ASP A 56 -12.11 7.64 14.62
C ASP A 56 -11.21 6.39 14.49
N GLY A 57 -9.88 6.59 14.53
CA GLY A 57 -8.88 5.53 14.39
C GLY A 57 -8.66 5.03 12.95
N ARG A 58 -9.31 5.64 11.95
CA ARG A 58 -9.07 5.38 10.53
C ARG A 58 -7.76 6.02 10.08
N LYS A 59 -7.05 5.33 9.18
CA LYS A 59 -5.76 5.77 8.66
C LYS A 59 -5.75 5.84 7.15
N ASN A 60 -5.24 6.95 6.62
CA ASN A 60 -4.79 7.01 5.24
C ASN A 60 -3.41 6.33 5.14
N ILE A 61 -3.12 5.76 3.97
CA ILE A 61 -1.80 5.24 3.65
C ILE A 61 -1.27 5.93 2.39
N TYR A 62 -0.05 6.44 2.48
CA TYR A 62 0.69 7.04 1.39
C TYR A 62 1.89 6.16 1.08
N ILE A 63 2.00 5.70 -0.17
CA ILE A 63 3.10 4.84 -0.64
C ILE A 63 3.82 5.61 -1.75
N THR A 64 5.08 5.91 -1.53
CA THR A 64 5.87 6.76 -2.42
C THR A 64 7.08 5.99 -2.94
N LEU A 65 7.28 6.05 -4.25
CA LEU A 65 8.53 5.66 -4.90
C LEU A 65 9.32 6.94 -5.16
N LYS A 66 10.46 7.11 -4.50
CA LYS A 66 11.36 8.23 -4.80
C LYS A 66 11.86 8.10 -6.23
N GLY A 67 11.62 9.10 -7.04
CA GLY A 67 12.31 9.24 -8.32
C GLY A 67 13.75 9.65 -8.07
N GLU A 68 14.67 9.15 -8.90
CA GLU A 68 16.01 9.72 -8.95
C GLU A 68 15.92 11.03 -9.75
N VAL A 69 16.30 12.15 -9.14
CA VAL A 69 16.56 13.37 -9.90
C VAL A 69 17.92 13.14 -10.58
N PRO A 70 18.01 13.16 -11.92
CA PRO A 70 19.30 13.02 -12.58
C PRO A 70 20.23 14.14 -12.13
N ASP A 71 21.48 13.82 -11.81
CA ASP A 71 22.50 14.82 -11.49
C ASP A 71 22.48 15.95 -12.53
N GLY A 72 22.30 17.19 -12.08
CA GLY A 72 22.38 18.39 -12.92
C GLY A 72 21.06 19.10 -13.24
N TYR A 73 19.92 18.65 -12.73
CA TYR A 73 18.67 19.42 -12.78
C TYR A 73 18.35 20.01 -11.39
N CYS A 74 18.58 21.32 -11.24
CA CYS A 74 18.08 22.15 -10.14
C CYS A 74 16.76 22.83 -10.52
#